data_AF-A0A835HJE3-F1
#
_entry.id   AF-A0A835HJE3-F1
#
_cell.length_a   1.000
_cell.length_b   1.000
_cell.length_c   1.000
_cell.angle_alpha   90.00
_cell.angle_beta   90.00
_cell.angle_gamma   90.00
#
_symmetry.space_group_name_H-M   'P 1'
#
loop_
_entity.id
_entity.type
_entity.pdbx_description
1 polymer ?
#
loop_
_entity_poly.entity_id
_entity_poly.type
_entity_poly.pdbx_seq_one_letter_code
_entity_poly.pdbx_strand_id
1 'polypeptide(L)'
;MEYAELCWRVHACICKLGHDSNAFVGTALIDAYTVCGFVEDAKEVFTGILDKDMVSWTGMVACYSENGEEALKLFSRMWEESPCWIQNVNLRLSLIGEKTILLCNFLERVVWALWKK
;
A
#
# COMPACT_ATOMS: atom_id res chain seq x y z
N MET A 1 -18.50 -10.62 8.61
CA MET A 1 -18.30 -10.29 10.03
C MET A 1 -17.17 -11.10 10.66
N GLU A 2 -17.07 -12.41 10.42
CA GLU A 2 -16.01 -13.26 11.03
C GLU A 2 -14.57 -12.86 10.67
N TYR A 3 -14.32 -12.42 9.43
CA TYR A 3 -12.99 -11.97 8.99
C TYR A 3 -12.49 -10.69 9.69
N ALA A 4 -13.40 -9.79 10.09
CA ALA A 4 -13.07 -8.55 10.77
C ALA A 4 -12.56 -8.78 12.20
N GLU A 5 -13.24 -9.67 12.93
CA GLU A 5 -12.86 -10.03 14.30
C GLU A 5 -11.49 -10.72 14.32
N LEU A 6 -11.21 -11.58 13.33
CA LEU A 6 -9.91 -12.20 13.18
C LEU A 6 -8.80 -11.16 12.94
N CYS A 7 -9.05 -10.13 12.13
CA CYS A 7 -8.08 -9.07 11.88
C CYS A 7 -7.65 -8.37 13.18
N TRP A 8 -8.60 -7.93 14.01
CA TRP A 8 -8.28 -7.28 15.29
C TRP A 8 -7.54 -8.22 16.25
N ARG A 9 -7.91 -9.50 16.30
CA ARG A 9 -7.21 -10.48 17.15
C ARG A 9 -5.76 -10.68 16.71
N VAL A 10 -5.53 -10.80 15.41
CA VAL A 10 -4.18 -10.94 14.84
C VAL A 10 -3.37 -9.66 15.06
N HIS A 11 -3.96 -8.49 14.83
CA HIS A 11 -3.33 -7.20 15.09
C HIS A 11 -2.93 -7.05 16.56
N ALA A 12 -3.82 -7.37 17.50
CA ALA A 12 -3.51 -7.33 18.93
C ALA A 12 -2.36 -8.28 19.32
N CYS A 13 -2.28 -9.46 18.69
CA CYS A 13 -1.15 -10.37 18.89
C CYS A 13 0.16 -9.79 18.35
N ILE A 14 0.14 -9.17 17.17
CA ILE A 14 1.30 -8.51 16.55
C ILE A 14 1.84 -7.39 17.43
N CYS A 15 0.96 -6.53 17.97
CA CYS A 15 1.36 -5.48 18.92
C CYS A 15 1.95 -6.06 20.20
N LYS A 16 1.35 -7.12 20.77
CA LYS A 16 1.89 -7.78 21.98
C LYS A 16 3.27 -8.40 21.77
N LEU A 17 3.56 -8.86 20.55
CA LEU A 17 4.85 -9.42 20.18
C LEU A 17 5.87 -8.34 19.76
N GLY A 18 5.46 -7.07 19.67
CA GLY A 18 6.33 -5.95 19.28
C GLY A 18 6.71 -5.97 17.79
N HIS A 19 5.82 -6.46 16.94
CA HIS A 19 6.02 -6.54 15.49
C HIS A 19 5.20 -5.52 14.69
N ASP A 20 4.52 -4.59 15.37
CA ASP A 20 3.67 -3.55 14.79
C ASP A 20 4.43 -2.53 13.93
N SER A 21 5.74 -2.35 14.15
CA SER A 21 6.59 -1.47 13.34
C SER A 21 7.21 -2.13 12.11
N ASN A 22 7.09 -3.45 11.96
CA ASN A 22 7.73 -4.21 10.89
C ASN A 22 6.96 -4.05 9.57
N ALA A 23 7.64 -3.61 8.50
CA ALA A 23 7.00 -3.33 7.21
C ALA A 23 6.31 -4.55 6.57
N PHE A 24 6.92 -5.74 6.67
CA PHE A 24 6.33 -6.96 6.12
C PHE A 24 5.03 -7.33 6.85
N VAL A 25 5.06 -7.27 8.18
CA VAL A 25 3.89 -7.58 9.02
C VAL A 25 2.80 -6.52 8.86
N GLY A 26 3.18 -5.24 8.87
CA GLY A 26 2.28 -4.11 8.70
C GLY A 26 1.60 -4.12 7.32
N THR A 27 2.31 -4.47 6.26
CA THR A 27 1.73 -4.59 4.91
C THR A 27 0.68 -5.70 4.85
N ALA A 28 0.96 -6.86 5.45
CA ALA A 28 -0.02 -7.95 5.51
C ALA A 28 -1.28 -7.56 6.32
N LEU A 29 -1.12 -6.77 7.38
CA LEU A 29 -2.24 -6.22 8.14
C LEU A 29 -3.04 -5.18 7.34
N ILE A 30 -2.37 -4.29 6.59
CA ILE A 30 -3.02 -3.33 5.69
C ILE A 30 -3.88 -4.05 4.66
N ASP A 31 -3.36 -5.11 4.03
CA ASP A 31 -4.11 -5.91 3.06
C ASP A 31 -5.35 -6.57 3.72
N ALA A 32 -5.18 -7.11 4.92
CA ALA A 32 -6.28 -7.73 5.67
C ALA A 32 -7.38 -6.73 6.04
N TYR A 33 -7.01 -5.53 6.50
CA TYR A 33 -7.96 -4.46 6.79
C TYR A 33 -8.63 -3.88 5.54
N THR A 34 -7.89 -3.82 4.43
CA THR A 34 -8.41 -3.40 3.12
C THR A 34 -9.52 -4.32 2.64
N VAL A 35 -9.30 -5.64 2.68
CA VAL A 35 -10.32 -6.65 2.30
C VAL A 35 -11.58 -6.53 3.17
N CYS A 36 -11.42 -6.12 4.42
CA CYS A 36 -12.52 -5.94 5.36
C CYS A 36 -13.20 -4.55 5.25
N GLY A 37 -12.68 -3.64 4.44
CA GLY A 37 -13.20 -2.27 4.28
C GLY A 37 -12.88 -1.31 5.43
N PHE A 38 -11.94 -1.67 6.31
CA PHE A 38 -11.54 -0.85 7.45
C PHE A 38 -10.32 0.00 7.11
N VAL A 39 -10.57 1.03 6.30
CA VAL A 39 -9.52 1.90 5.76
C VAL A 39 -8.76 2.65 6.85
N GLU A 40 -9.45 3.05 7.92
CA GLU A 40 -8.83 3.83 8.98
C GLU A 40 -7.95 2.99 9.92
N ASP A 41 -8.34 1.74 10.19
CA ASP A 41 -7.46 0.77 10.87
C ASP A 41 -6.22 0.47 10.01
N ALA A 42 -6.38 0.30 8.69
CA ALA A 42 -5.25 0.11 7.77
C ALA A 42 -4.29 1.32 7.81
N LYS A 43 -4.84 2.53 7.88
CA LYS A 43 -4.06 3.77 8.00
C LYS A 43 -3.26 3.83 9.29
N GLU A 44 -3.87 3.44 10.42
CA GLU A 44 -3.19 3.39 11.71
C GLU A 44 -1.99 2.43 11.65
N VAL A 45 -2.20 1.22 11.13
CA VAL A 45 -1.11 0.25 10.90
C VAL A 45 -0.02 0.85 10.01
N PHE A 46 -0.39 1.46 8.88
CA PHE A 46 0.56 2.09 7.97
C PHE A 46 1.38 3.17 8.67
N THR A 47 0.76 4.01 9.50
CA THR A 47 1.48 5.03 10.26
C THR A 47 2.49 4.44 11.25
N GLY A 48 2.20 3.29 11.84
CA GLY A 48 3.07 2.58 12.78
C GLY A 48 4.31 1.92 12.16
N ILE A 49 4.31 1.65 10.86
CA ILE A 49 5.48 1.08 10.16
C ILE A 49 6.63 2.09 10.16
N LEU A 50 7.81 1.67 10.66
CA LEU A 50 8.99 2.54 10.75
C LEU A 50 9.63 2.78 9.38
N ASP A 51 10.02 1.71 8.69
CA ASP A 51 10.66 1.75 7.37
C ASP A 51 9.69 1.29 6.29
N LYS A 52 8.85 2.21 5.81
CA LYS A 52 7.85 1.93 4.77
C LYS A 52 8.53 1.62 3.44
N ASP A 53 8.28 0.44 2.91
CA ASP A 53 8.73 0.03 1.58
C ASP A 53 7.65 0.26 0.51
N MET A 54 8.01 0.08 -0.75
CA MET A 54 7.09 0.26 -1.87
C MET A 54 5.82 -0.60 -1.74
N VAL A 55 5.93 -1.79 -1.14
CA VAL A 55 4.79 -2.69 -0.98
C VAL A 55 3.79 -2.10 0.01
N SER A 56 4.24 -1.64 1.17
CA SER A 56 3.41 -0.98 2.19
C SER A 56 2.69 0.25 1.65
N TRP A 57 3.36 1.08 0.84
CA TRP A 57 2.75 2.23 0.19
C TRP A 57 1.68 1.81 -0.82
N THR A 58 1.96 0.83 -1.66
CA THR A 58 0.98 0.36 -2.66
C THR A 58 -0.24 -0.29 -2.02
N GLY A 59 -0.08 -1.04 -0.93
CA GLY A 59 -1.19 -1.60 -0.16
C GLY A 59 -2.09 -0.50 0.41
N MET A 60 -1.49 0.56 0.95
CA MET A 60 -2.27 1.69 1.49
C MET A 60 -3.01 2.49 0.39
N VAL A 61 -2.39 2.70 -0.78
CA VAL A 61 -3.07 3.33 -1.93
C VAL A 61 -4.23 2.46 -2.41
N ALA A 62 -4.06 1.13 -2.45
CA ALA A 62 -5.12 0.21 -2.84
C ALA A 62 -6.32 0.27 -1.87
N CYS A 63 -6.08 0.53 -0.59
CA CYS A 63 -7.14 0.72 0.42
C CYS A 63 -8.08 1.89 0.07
N TYR A 64 -7.57 2.93 -0.59
CA TYR A 64 -8.35 4.10 -1.02
C TYR A 64 -8.87 3.98 -2.46
N SER A 65 -8.87 2.81 -3.11
CA SER A 65 -9.26 2.69 -4.52
C SER A 65 -10.67 3.19 -4.84
N GLU A 66 -11.58 3.15 -3.86
CA GLU A 66 -12.95 3.65 -3.98
C GLU A 66 -13.06 5.17 -3.70
N ASN A 67 -12.05 5.76 -3.06
CA ASN A 67 -11.95 7.19 -2.76
C ASN A 67 -10.71 7.81 -3.45
N GLY A 68 -10.86 8.08 -4.75
CA GLY A 68 -9.75 8.46 -5.63
C GLY A 68 -8.99 9.72 -5.21
N GLU A 69 -9.63 10.69 -4.54
CA GLU A 69 -8.94 11.90 -4.07
C GLU A 69 -7.88 11.56 -3.00
N GLU A 70 -8.22 10.65 -2.09
CA GLU A 70 -7.35 10.27 -0.98
C GLU A 70 -6.23 9.33 -1.45
N ALA A 71 -6.54 8.45 -2.40
CA ALA A 71 -5.55 7.64 -3.10
C ALA A 71 -4.50 8.52 -3.81
N LEU A 72 -4.94 9.58 -4.50
CA LEU A 72 -4.05 10.51 -5.20
C LEU A 72 -3.16 11.30 -4.23
N LYS A 73 -3.72 11.82 -3.12
CA LYS A 73 -2.93 12.51 -2.08
C LYS A 73 -1.86 11.59 -1.49
N LEU A 74 -2.22 10.33 -1.20
CA LEU A 74 -1.27 9.36 -0.66
C LEU A 74 -0.18 8.99 -1.68
N PHE A 75 -0.54 8.88 -2.96
CA PHE A 75 0.42 8.65 -4.05
C PHE A 75 1.38 9.83 -4.23
N SER A 76 0.90 11.08 -4.17
CA SER A 76 1.76 12.27 -4.20
C SER A 76 2.76 12.26 -3.04
N ARG A 77 2.30 11.91 -1.83
CA ARG A 77 3.16 11.79 -0.65
C ARG A 77 4.20 10.67 -0.79
N MET A 78 3.81 9.51 -1.32
CA MET A 78 4.73 8.43 -1.66
C MET A 78 5.83 8.93 -2.60
N TRP A 79 5.46 9.74 -3.60
CA TRP A 79 6.40 10.29 -4.58
C TRP A 79 7.43 11.24 -3.94
N GLU A 80 7.02 12.04 -2.96
CA GLU A 80 7.88 12.97 -2.21
C GLU A 80 8.81 12.25 -1.23
N GLU A 81 8.31 11.24 -0.52
CA GLU A 81 9.08 10.46 0.47
C GLU A 81 9.97 9.38 -0.18
N SER A 82 9.77 9.08 -1.46
CA SER A 82 10.56 8.09 -2.20
C SER A 82 11.99 8.56 -2.49
N PRO A 83 13.01 7.70 -2.32
CA PRO A 83 14.37 7.98 -2.76
C PRO A 83 14.46 8.38 -4.25
N CYS A 84 15.38 9.28 -4.59
CA CYS A 84 15.54 9.85 -5.94
C CYS A 84 15.70 8.83 -7.09
N TRP A 85 16.08 7.58 -6.79
CA TRP A 85 16.14 6.50 -7.79
C TRP A 85 14.75 5.98 -8.18
N ILE A 86 13.75 6.03 -7.28
CA ILE A 86 12.35 5.67 -7.59
C ILE A 86 11.72 6.76 -8.47
N GLN A 87 11.99 8.03 -8.18
CA GLN A 87 11.52 9.16 -9.01
C GLN A 87 12.10 9.12 -10.43
N ASN A 88 13.31 8.55 -10.61
CA ASN A 88 13.97 8.36 -11.89
C ASN A 88 13.52 7.13 -12.69
N VAL A 89 12.68 6.25 -12.14
CA VAL A 89 12.12 5.14 -12.93
C VAL A 89 11.25 5.68 -14.07
N ASN A 90 10.54 6.80 -13.86
CA ASN A 90 9.78 7.50 -14.90
C ASN A 90 10.66 8.03 -16.05
N LEU A 91 11.89 8.46 -15.77
CA LEU A 91 12.84 8.88 -16.81
C LEU A 91 13.43 7.70 -17.60
N ARG A 92 13.28 6.46 -17.12
CA ARG A 92 13.76 5.23 -17.77
C ARG A 92 12.67 4.45 -18.51
N LEU A 93 11.39 4.81 -18.34
CA LEU A 93 10.27 4.23 -19.07
C LEU A 93 10.26 4.58 -20.56
N SER A 94 10.99 5.62 -20.99
CA SER A 94 11.11 5.97 -22.41
C SER A 94 12.11 5.10 -23.20
N LEU A 95 12.91 4.26 -22.53
CA LEU A 95 14.08 3.62 -23.17
C LEU A 95 14.20 2.10 -23.03
N ILE A 96 13.36 1.39 -22.28
CA ILE A 96 13.46 -0.08 -22.19
C ILE A 96 12.10 -0.72 -22.42
N GLY A 97 11.86 -1.09 -23.67
CA GLY A 97 10.91 -2.13 -24.01
C GLY A 97 11.36 -3.46 -23.40
N GLU A 98 10.39 -4.15 -22.81
CA GLU A 98 10.43 -5.56 -22.41
C GLU A 98 11.27 -5.94 -21.16
N LYS A 99 10.54 -6.41 -20.13
CA LYS A 99 10.96 -7.13 -18.90
C LYS A 99 11.04 -6.37 -17.57
N THR A 100 9.93 -5.75 -17.15
CA THR A 100 9.64 -5.46 -15.72
C THR A 100 8.27 -6.03 -15.32
N ILE A 101 8.09 -7.34 -15.51
CA ILE A 101 6.80 -8.05 -15.37
C ILE A 101 6.33 -8.19 -13.90
N LEU A 102 7.10 -7.75 -12.91
CA LEU A 102 6.68 -7.80 -11.50
C LEU A 102 6.15 -6.48 -10.93
N LEU A 103 6.33 -5.35 -11.62
CA LEU A 103 5.76 -4.05 -11.22
C LEU A 103 4.52 -3.65 -12.03
N CYS A 104 4.32 -4.20 -13.24
CA CYS A 104 3.19 -3.82 -14.10
C CYS A 104 1.86 -4.50 -13.73
N ASN A 105 1.85 -5.72 -13.20
CA ASN A 105 0.59 -6.45 -12.98
C ASN A 105 -0.27 -5.92 -11.81
N PHE A 106 0.28 -5.06 -10.94
CA PHE A 106 -0.48 -4.46 -9.84
C PHE A 106 -0.84 -2.99 -10.10
N LEU A 107 0.01 -2.26 -10.83
CA LEU A 107 -0.30 -0.92 -11.32
C LEU A 107 -1.40 -0.94 -12.38
N GLU A 108 -1.56 -2.00 -13.17
CA GLU A 108 -2.71 -2.08 -14.09
C GLU A 108 -4.04 -1.99 -13.35
N ARG A 109 -4.20 -2.61 -12.16
CA ARG A 109 -5.49 -2.57 -11.44
C ARG A 109 -5.81 -1.19 -10.86
N VAL A 110 -4.82 -0.53 -10.25
CA VAL A 110 -5.00 0.79 -9.63
C VAL A 110 -5.09 1.88 -10.70
N VAL A 111 -4.27 1.80 -11.75
CA VAL A 111 -4.30 2.76 -12.87
C VAL A 111 -5.53 2.53 -13.77
N TRP A 112 -5.98 1.31 -14.05
CA TRP A 112 -7.25 1.10 -14.76
C TRP A 112 -8.47 1.57 -13.95
N ALA A 113 -8.49 1.32 -12.64
CA ALA A 113 -9.59 1.76 -11.78
C ALA A 113 -9.69 3.30 -11.74
N LEU A 114 -8.55 3.99 -11.76
CA LEU A 114 -8.48 5.45 -11.77
C LEU A 114 -8.63 6.07 -13.18
N TRP A 115 -8.41 5.32 -14.26
CA TRP A 115 -8.47 5.79 -15.66
C TRP A 115 -9.66 5.18 -16.45
N LYS A 116 -10.75 4.85 -15.75
CA LYS A 116 -12.05 4.46 -16.35
C LYS A 116 -13.22 5.32 -15.86
N LYS A 117 -12.95 6.59 -15.56
CA LYS A 117 -13.93 7.69 -15.54
C LYS A 117 -13.36 8.90 -16.28
#